data_AF-A0A284VNM9-F1
#
_entry.id   AF-A0A284VNM9-F1
#
_cell.length_a   1.000
_cell.length_b   1.000
_cell.length_c   1.000
_cell.angle_alpha   90.00
_cell.angle_beta   90.00
_cell.angle_gamma   90.00
#
_symmetry.space_group_name_H-M   'P 1'
#
loop_
_entity.id
_entity.type
_entity.pdbx_description
1 polymer ?
#
loop_
_entity_poly.entity_id
_entity_poly.type
_entity_poly.pdbx_seq_one_letter_code
_entity_poly.pdbx_strand_id
1 'polypeptide(L)' 'MEEVNQSAAFFKCNICGFVFEADPNFIPIPCPQCGSEDTART' A
#
# COMPACT_ATOMS: atom_id res chain seq x y z
N MET A 1 15.51 -3.60 21.51
CA MET A 1 14.07 -3.31 21.36
C MET A 1 13.82 -3.42 19.87
N GLU A 2 13.39 -4.59 19.41
CA GLU A 2 13.04 -4.75 18.00
C GLU A 2 11.87 -3.82 17.74
N GLU A 3 12.14 -2.69 17.08
CA GLU A 3 11.13 -1.85 16.46
C GLU A 3 10.48 -2.71 15.37
N VAL A 4 9.52 -3.52 15.80
CA VAL A 4 8.55 -4.13 14.90
C VAL A 4 7.95 -2.98 14.12
N ASN A 5 8.37 -2.82 12.86
CA ASN A 5 7.85 -1.81 11.96
C ASN A 5 6.40 -2.21 11.63
N GLN A 6 5.50 -2.06 12.61
CA GLN A 6 4.06 -2.30 12.52
C GLN A 6 3.36 -1.21 11.70
N SER A 7 4.12 -0.33 11.04
CA SER A 7 3.61 0.75 10.22
C SER A 7 3.22 0.29 8.81
N ALA A 8 3.56 -0.92 8.35
CA ALA A 8 3.09 -1.38 7.04
C ALA A 8 1.62 -1.80 7.10
N ALA A 9 0.80 -1.27 6.19
CA ALA A 9 -0.58 -1.70 5.98
C ALA A 9 -0.73 -2.31 4.58
N PHE A 10 -1.67 -3.24 4.44
CA PHE A 10 -1.98 -3.84 3.15
C PHE A 10 -2.90 -2.92 2.36
N PHE A 11 -2.55 -2.73 1.09
CA PHE A 11 -3.32 -1.96 0.12
C PHE A 11 -3.59 -2.84 -1.10
N LYS A 12 -4.77 -2.64 -1.69
CA LYS A 12 -5.19 -3.27 -2.93
C LYS A 12 -5.44 -2.20 -3.96
N CYS A 13 -4.83 -2.32 -5.13
CA CYS A 13 -5.15 -1.45 -6.26
C CYS A 13 -6.55 -1.78 -6.81
N ASN A 14 -7.40 -0.76 -6.95
CA ASN A 14 -8.74 -0.92 -7.52
C ASN A 14 -8.72 -1.11 -9.05
N ILE A 15 -7.61 -0.72 -9.70
CA ILE A 15 -7.45 -0.83 -11.16
C ILE A 15 -7.01 -2.22 -11.59
N CYS A 16 -5.90 -2.72 -11.02
CA CYS A 16 -5.34 -4.02 -11.42
C CYS A 16 -5.61 -5.15 -10.40
N GLY A 17 -6.15 -4.83 -9.22
CA GLY A 17 -6.43 -5.81 -8.17
C GLY A 17 -5.22 -6.27 -7.35
N PHE A 18 -4.02 -5.75 -7.64
CA PHE A 18 -2.79 -6.14 -6.97
C PHE A 18 -2.78 -5.72 -5.50
N VAL A 19 -2.42 -6.65 -4.59
CA VAL A 19 -2.33 -6.41 -3.14
C VAL A 19 -0.86 -6.30 -2.75
N PHE A 20 -0.51 -5.27 -2.00
CA PHE A 20 0.85 -4.96 -1.58
C PHE A 20 0.90 -4.27 -0.23
N GLU A 21 2.03 -4.36 0.46
CA GLU A 21 2.27 -3.67 1.72
C GLU A 21 2.91 -2.31 1.46
N ALA A 22 2.38 -1.26 2.08
CA ALA A 22 2.92 0.09 2.00
C ALA A 22 2.74 0.82 3.34
N ASP A 23 3.53 1.88 3.53
CA ASP A 23 3.37 2.77 4.68
C ASP A 23 2.12 3.65 4.48
N PRO A 24 1.10 3.57 5.34
CA PRO A 24 -0.11 4.39 5.27
C PRO A 24 0.17 5.88 5.44
N ASN A 25 1.35 6.27 5.93
CA ASN A 25 1.76 7.67 6.02
C ASN A 25 2.32 8.21 4.69
N PHE A 26 2.64 7.35 3.73
CA PHE A 26 3.17 7.75 2.42
C PHE A 26 2.05 7.93 1.39
N ILE A 27 1.32 9.05 1.47
CA ILE A 27 0.21 9.36 0.56
C ILE A 27 0.67 10.34 -0.54
N PRO A 28 0.38 10.08 -1.84
CA PRO A 28 -0.40 8.96 -2.37
C PRO A 28 0.40 7.65 -2.38
N ILE A 29 -0.31 6.52 -2.28
CA ILE A 29 0.26 5.17 -2.35
C ILE A 29 0.02 4.64 -3.78
N PRO A 30 0.97 4.85 -4.72
CA PRO A 30 0.83 4.35 -6.07
C PRO A 30 0.98 2.83 -6.10
N CYS A 31 0.19 2.18 -6.94
CA CYS A 31 0.30 0.76 -7.20
C CYS A 31 1.63 0.45 -7.91
N PRO A 32 2.47 -0.46 -7.39
CA PRO A 32 3.75 -0.81 -8.00
C PRO A 32 3.61 -1.59 -9.32
N GLN A 33 2.43 -2.12 -9.63
CA GLN A 33 2.17 -2.86 -10.87
C GLN A 33 1.73 -1.97 -12.04
N CYS A 34 0.86 -0.98 -11.79
CA CYS A 34 0.26 -0.16 -12.85
C CYS A 34 0.50 1.35 -12.69
N GLY A 35 1.07 1.79 -11.57
CA GLY A 35 1.29 3.20 -11.26
C GLY A 35 0.03 3.99 -10.86
N SER A 36 -1.13 3.34 -10.76
CA SER A 36 -2.36 4.01 -10.34
C SER A 36 -2.32 4.39 -8.85
N GLU A 37 -2.76 5.60 -8.52
CA GLU A 37 -2.92 6.08 -7.15
C GLU A 37 -4.26 5.62 -6.52
N ASP A 38 -5.12 4.95 -7.29
CA ASP A 38 -6.39 4.39 -6.81
C ASP A 38 -6.15 3.03 -6.13
N THR A 39 -5.72 3.14 -4.86
CA THR A 39 -5.45 2.02 -3.98
C THR A 39 -6.29 2.15 -2.71
N ALA A 40 -6.91 1.06 -2.28
CA ALA A 40 -7.72 0.98 -1.08
C ALA A 40 -7.03 0.10 -0.04
N ARG A 41 -7.06 0.53 1.23
CA ARG A 41 -6.57 -0.31 2.33
C ARG A 41 -7.48 -1.53 2.48
N THR A 42 -6.89 -2.71 2.62
CA THR A 42 -7.61 -3.99 2.78
C THR A 42 -7.35 -4.65 4.13
#